data_AF-L0IWS4-F1
#
_entry.id   AF-L0IWS4-F1
#
_cell.length_a   1.000
_cell.length_b   1.000
_cell.length_c   1.000
_cell.angle_alpha   90.00
_cell.angle_beta   90.00
_cell.angle_gamma   90.00
#
_symmetry.space_group_name_H-M   'P 1'
#
loop_
_entity.id
_entity.type
_entity.pdbx_description
1 polymer ?
#
loop_
_entity_poly.entity_id
_entity_poly.type
_entity_poly.pdbx_seq_one_letter_code
_entity_poly.pdbx_strand_id
1 'polypeptide(L)'
;MNVATAHRQVTASNGVEVDEGIRDLLEALWSRGIVTDFSCQGGDGVLAHICFARAVDAHRFVEAPGDFSITLGKSRAWVDFPTQLIGELTRRWSI
;
A
#
# COMPACT_ATOMS: atom_id res chain seq x y z
N MET A 1 -28.66 -7.16 -1.44
CA MET A 1 -28.12 -6.57 -0.20
C MET A 1 -26.62 -6.42 -0.42
N ASN A 2 -26.15 -5.19 -0.68
CA ASN A 2 -24.72 -4.91 -0.83
C ASN A 2 -24.11 -4.97 0.57
N VAL A 3 -23.39 -6.05 0.87
CA VAL A 3 -22.48 -6.05 2.01
C VAL A 3 -21.33 -5.14 1.59
N ALA A 4 -21.41 -3.86 1.95
CA ALA A 4 -20.23 -3.03 2.00
C ALA A 4 -19.30 -3.72 3.00
N THR A 5 -18.26 -4.40 2.50
CA THR A 5 -17.18 -4.88 3.34
C THR A 5 -16.57 -3.63 3.94
N ALA A 6 -16.99 -3.25 5.14
CA ALA A 6 -16.44 -2.08 5.81
C ALA A 6 -14.98 -2.41 6.10
N HIS A 7 -14.05 -1.70 5.43
CA HIS A 7 -12.63 -1.87 5.71
C HIS A 7 -12.43 -1.49 7.18
N ARG A 8 -11.92 -2.43 7.98
CA ARG A 8 -11.61 -2.16 9.37
C ARG A 8 -10.34 -1.32 9.40
N GLN A 9 -10.44 -0.11 9.93
CA GLN A 9 -9.28 0.72 10.19
C GLN A 9 -8.65 0.36 11.53
N VAL A 10 -7.32 0.47 11.60
CA VAL A 10 -6.51 0.25 12.79
C VAL A 10 -5.42 1.29 12.88
N THR A 11 -5.05 1.65 14.11
CA THR A 11 -3.93 2.53 14.39
C THR A 11 -2.61 1.80 14.14
N ALA A 12 -1.77 2.33 13.27
CA ALA A 12 -0.40 1.87 13.08
C ALA A 12 0.54 2.45 14.16
N SER A 13 1.77 1.93 14.22
CA SER A 13 2.80 2.32 15.22
C SER A 13 3.15 3.81 15.26
N ASN A 14 2.94 4.54 14.16
CA ASN A 14 3.15 5.99 14.08
C ASN A 14 1.89 6.82 14.41
N GLY A 15 0.81 6.18 14.84
CA GLY A 15 -0.47 6.83 15.19
C GLY A 15 -1.40 7.13 14.01
N VAL A 16 -1.05 6.70 12.79
CA VAL A 16 -1.89 6.89 11.59
C VAL A 16 -2.91 5.75 11.47
N GLU A 17 -4.16 6.09 11.21
CA GLU A 17 -5.22 5.11 10.91
C GLU A 17 -5.11 4.60 9.47
N VAL A 18 -5.05 3.29 9.31
CA VAL A 18 -4.93 2.61 8.01
C VAL A 18 -5.80 1.36 7.97
N ASP A 19 -6.10 0.85 6.78
CA ASP A 19 -6.85 -0.39 6.63
C ASP A 19 -6.06 -1.59 7.22
N GLU A 20 -6.71 -2.42 8.03
CA GLU A 20 -6.09 -3.53 8.79
C GLU A 20 -5.29 -4.48 7.89
N GLY A 21 -5.81 -4.78 6.70
CA GLY A 21 -5.19 -5.71 5.75
C GLY A 21 -3.92 -5.20 5.11
N ILE A 22 -3.70 -3.88 5.03
CA ILE A 22 -2.49 -3.28 4.43
C ILE A 22 -1.55 -2.68 5.49
N ARG A 23 -1.97 -2.60 6.75
CA ARG A 23 -1.19 -1.99 7.85
C ARG A 23 0.26 -2.49 7.88
N ASP A 24 0.47 -3.79 7.93
CA ASP A 24 1.81 -4.37 8.10
C ASP A 24 2.73 -4.05 6.91
N LEU A 25 2.17 -3.95 5.70
CA LEU A 25 2.93 -3.50 4.52
C LEU A 25 3.38 -2.05 4.68
N LEU A 26 2.48 -1.17 5.13
CA LEU A 26 2.79 0.24 5.33
C LEU A 26 3.86 0.43 6.41
N GLU A 27 3.75 -0.29 7.53
CA GLU A 27 4.77 -0.26 8.58
C GLU A 27 6.14 -0.75 8.07
N ALA A 28 6.14 -1.81 7.27
CA ALA A 28 7.34 -2.35 6.64
C ALA A 28 8.02 -1.32 5.70
N LEU A 29 7.23 -0.54 4.95
CA LEU A 29 7.71 0.56 4.11
C LEU A 29 8.23 1.74 4.95
N TRP A 30 7.46 2.17 5.96
CA TRP A 30 7.80 3.31 6.81
C TRP A 30 9.07 3.06 7.63
N SER A 31 9.29 1.83 8.10
CA SER A 31 10.53 1.45 8.79
C SER A 31 11.79 1.59 7.92
N ARG A 32 11.64 1.65 6.60
CA ARG A 32 12.71 1.89 5.61
C ARG A 32 12.79 3.35 5.15
N GLY A 33 12.03 4.25 5.77
CA GLY A 33 12.00 5.67 5.41
C GLY A 33 11.24 5.98 4.12
N ILE A 34 10.43 5.03 3.62
CA ILE A 34 9.52 5.28 2.50
C ILE A 34 8.26 5.94 3.05
N VAL A 35 7.88 7.11 2.54
CA VAL A 35 6.73 7.87 3.04
C VAL A 35 5.54 7.75 2.08
N THR A 36 4.36 7.47 2.63
CA THR A 36 3.10 7.36 1.89
C THR A 36 2.13 8.44 2.33
N ASP A 37 1.38 9.03 1.39
CA ASP A 37 0.36 10.04 1.66
C ASP A 37 -1.04 9.43 1.84
N PHE A 38 -1.37 8.39 1.07
CA PHE A 38 -2.67 7.71 1.11
C PHE A 38 -2.51 6.22 0.84
N SER A 39 -3.43 5.41 1.37
CA SER A 39 -3.49 3.99 1.10
C SER A 39 -4.92 3.47 1.27
N CYS A 40 -5.33 2.49 0.49
CA CYS A 40 -6.40 1.59 0.92
C CYS A 40 -6.13 0.16 0.44
N GLN A 41 -6.60 -0.80 1.23
CA GLN A 41 -6.31 -2.21 1.03
C GLN A 41 -7.07 -2.82 -0.15
N GLY A 42 -8.04 -2.09 -0.74
CA GLY A 42 -8.97 -2.65 -1.74
C GLY A 42 -9.95 -3.67 -1.14
N GLY A 43 -10.58 -4.46 -1.98
CA GLY A 43 -11.55 -5.49 -1.59
C GLY A 43 -11.51 -6.68 -2.56
N ASP A 44 -12.43 -7.62 -2.42
CA ASP A 44 -12.52 -8.78 -3.33
C ASP A 44 -12.77 -8.30 -4.77
N GLY A 45 -11.79 -8.56 -5.65
CA GLY A 45 -11.83 -8.15 -7.05
C GLY A 45 -11.48 -6.67 -7.31
N VAL A 46 -11.05 -5.92 -6.29
CA VAL A 46 -10.61 -4.52 -6.39
C VAL A 46 -9.12 -4.44 -6.04
N LEU A 47 -8.37 -3.56 -6.69
CA LEU A 47 -6.94 -3.37 -6.43
C LEU A 47 -6.68 -2.71 -5.07
N ALA A 48 -5.58 -3.07 -4.42
CA ALA A 48 -4.97 -2.27 -3.36
C ALA A 48 -4.25 -1.08 -4.00
N HIS A 49 -4.18 0.04 -3.28
CA HIS A 49 -3.58 1.25 -3.81
C HIS A 49 -2.77 1.99 -2.73
N ILE A 50 -1.59 2.47 -3.12
CA ILE A 50 -0.71 3.28 -2.28
C ILE A 50 -0.27 4.53 -3.05
N CYS A 51 -0.43 5.69 -2.43
CA CYS A 51 0.14 6.95 -2.90
C CYS A 51 1.45 7.23 -2.15
N PHE A 52 2.55 7.21 -2.89
CA PHE A 52 3.88 7.53 -2.38
C PHE A 52 4.12 9.04 -2.44
N ALA A 53 4.64 9.59 -1.35
CA ALA A 53 4.97 11.02 -1.26
C ALA A 53 6.06 11.43 -2.26
N ARG A 54 6.91 10.47 -2.67
CA ARG A 54 7.98 10.66 -3.66
C ARG A 54 7.86 9.61 -4.76
N ALA A 55 7.91 10.05 -6.02
CA ALA A 55 7.87 9.13 -7.17
C ALA A 55 9.01 8.09 -7.17
N VAL A 56 10.20 8.43 -6.65
CA VAL A 56 11.33 7.49 -6.54
C VAL A 56 11.01 6.30 -5.62
N ASP A 57 10.22 6.50 -4.58
CA ASP A 57 9.86 5.42 -3.66
C ASP A 57 8.87 4.44 -4.30
N ALA A 58 7.95 4.95 -5.13
CA ALA A 58 7.08 4.10 -5.95
C ALA A 58 7.90 3.28 -6.96
N HIS A 59 8.93 3.86 -7.59
CA HIS A 59 9.82 3.12 -8.48
C HIS A 59 10.53 1.97 -7.76
N ARG A 60 11.07 2.21 -6.56
CA ARG A 60 11.68 1.15 -5.74
C ARG A 60 10.66 0.10 -5.31
N PHE A 61 9.43 0.52 -5.02
CA PHE A 61 8.34 -0.39 -4.65
C PHE A 61 8.04 -1.42 -5.74
N VAL A 62 7.97 -0.98 -7.00
CA VAL A 62 7.63 -1.84 -8.15
C VAL A 62 8.80 -2.66 -8.71
N GLU A 63 10.01 -2.52 -8.16
CA GLU A 63 11.10 -3.47 -8.43
C GLU A 63 10.83 -4.85 -7.81
N ALA A 64 9.80 -4.96 -6.96
CA ALA A 64 9.28 -6.24 -6.50
C ALA A 64 8.62 -7.01 -7.66
N PRO A 65 8.68 -8.35 -7.66
CA PRO A 65 7.82 -9.14 -8.55
C PRO A 65 6.34 -8.87 -8.27
N GLY A 66 5.57 -8.60 -9.32
CA GLY A 66 4.13 -8.33 -9.20
C GLY A 66 3.57 -7.61 -10.42
N ASP A 67 2.24 -7.56 -10.50
CA ASP A 67 1.53 -6.76 -11.48
C ASP A 67 1.18 -5.41 -10.85
N PHE A 68 1.73 -4.33 -11.41
CA PHE A 68 1.61 -2.98 -10.87
C PHE A 68 1.14 -2.03 -11.96
N SER A 69 0.15 -1.20 -11.63
CA SER A 69 -0.19 -0.02 -12.40
C SER A 69 0.36 1.21 -11.70
N ILE A 70 1.14 2.03 -12.40
CA ILE A 70 1.78 3.22 -11.83
C ILE A 70 1.27 4.47 -12.52
N THR A 71 0.75 5.41 -11.73
CA THR A 71 0.40 6.75 -12.20
C THR A 71 1.34 7.77 -11.57
N LEU A 72 2.18 8.41 -12.41
CA LEU A 72 3.14 9.42 -11.97
C LEU A 72 2.50 10.82 -11.95
N GLY A 73 2.59 11.49 -10.81
CA GLY A 73 2.30 12.92 -10.66
C GLY A 73 3.58 13.77 -10.69
N LYS A 74 3.45 15.08 -10.44
CA LYS A 74 4.60 16.01 -10.43
C LYS A 74 5.63 15.71 -9.33
N SER A 75 5.16 15.25 -8.16
CA SER A 75 6.02 14.93 -7.00
C SER A 75 5.71 13.56 -6.39
N ARG A 76 4.47 13.08 -6.57
CA ARG A 76 3.90 11.87 -5.98
C ARG A 76 3.72 10.79 -7.05
N ALA A 77 3.53 9.55 -6.61
CA ALA A 77 3.17 8.46 -7.50
C ALA A 77 2.14 7.55 -6.84
N TRP A 78 1.17 7.09 -7.63
CA TRP A 78 0.18 6.11 -7.22
C TRP A 78 0.59 4.76 -7.77
N VAL A 79 0.50 3.73 -6.93
CA VAL A 79 0.70 2.34 -7.34
C VAL A 79 -0.53 1.56 -6.95
N ASP A 80 -1.17 0.95 -7.95
CA ASP A 80 -2.25 0.00 -7.80
C ASP A 80 -1.74 -1.42 -8.05
N PHE A 81 -2.16 -2.38 -7.24
CA PHE A 81 -1.73 -3.79 -7.33
C PHE A 81 -2.79 -4.76 -6.79
N PRO A 82 -2.77 -6.03 -7.23
CA PRO A 82 -3.69 -7.05 -6.72
C PRO A 82 -3.55 -7.22 -5.19
N THR A 83 -4.68 -7.25 -4.47
CA THR A 83 -4.72 -7.35 -3.00
C THR A 83 -4.06 -8.62 -2.47
N GLN A 84 -4.05 -9.67 -3.28
CA GLN A 84 -3.38 -10.94 -2.98
C GLN A 84 -1.85 -10.78 -2.83
N LEU A 85 -1.25 -9.72 -3.41
CA LEU A 85 0.18 -9.45 -3.29
C LEU A 85 0.56 -8.81 -1.95
N ILE A 86 -0.41 -8.29 -1.17
CA ILE A 86 -0.09 -7.57 0.09
C ILE A 86 0.81 -8.42 0.99
N GLY A 87 0.45 -9.69 1.22
CA GLY A 87 1.24 -10.56 2.10
C GLY A 87 2.65 -10.88 1.58
N GLU A 88 2.83 -11.00 0.26
CA GLU A 88 4.16 -11.21 -0.35
C GLU A 88 5.02 -9.95 -0.25
N LEU A 89 4.42 -8.79 -0.56
CA LEU A 89 5.07 -7.49 -0.47
C LEU A 89 5.46 -7.19 0.98
N THR A 90 4.59 -7.47 1.97
CA THR A 90 4.92 -7.31 3.40
C THR A 90 6.15 -8.12 3.76
N ARG A 91 6.24 -9.39 3.33
CA ARG A 91 7.42 -10.23 3.60
C ARG A 91 8.69 -9.63 3.00
N ARG A 92 8.65 -9.25 1.72
CA ARG A 92 9.80 -8.65 1.03
C ARG A 92 10.27 -7.38 1.71
N TRP A 93 9.33 -6.52 2.05
CA TRP A 93 9.60 -5.23 2.68
C TRP A 93 9.80 -5.33 4.19
N SER A 94 9.80 -6.52 4.80
CA SER A 94 10.10 -6.69 6.23
C SER A 94 11.54 -7.16 6.51
N ILE A 95 12.30 -7.59 5.49
CA ILE A 95 13.67 -8.16 5.62
C ILE A 95 14.77 -7.10 5.62
#